data_AF-A0A0E3S6W3-F1
#
_entry.id   AF-A0A0E3S6W3-F1
#
_cell.length_a   1.000
_cell.length_b   1.000
_cell.length_c   1.000
_cell.angle_alpha   90.00
_cell.angle_beta   90.00
_cell.angle_gamma   90.00
#
_symmetry.space_group_name_H-M   'P 1'
#
loop_
_entity.id
_entity.type
_entity.pdbx_description
1 polymer ?
#
loop_
_entity_poly.entity_id
_entity_poly.type
_entity_poly.pdbx_seq_one_letter_code
_entity_poly.pdbx_strand_id
1 'polypeptide(L)' 'MNNLKVSFENNQAERGIRIIIIQQKIEGDLRKPDGVDVFCRIRGYISTLIKNKMPDISSLHSAIEDVPPLP' A
#
# COMPACT_ATOMS: atom_id res chain seq x y z
N MET A 1 -13.74 29.07 -2.82
CA MET A 1 -12.37 28.70 -3.25
C MET A 1 -12.37 27.19 -3.53
N ASN A 2 -13.09 26.74 -4.57
CA ASN A 2 -13.31 25.30 -4.80
C ASN A 2 -12.80 24.95 -6.20
N ASN A 3 -11.50 24.71 -6.30
CA ASN A 3 -10.92 24.16 -7.51
C ASN A 3 -11.01 22.63 -7.42
N LEU A 4 -12.06 22.04 -8.00
CA LEU A 4 -12.26 20.58 -8.12
C LEU A 4 -11.41 19.96 -9.25
N LYS A 5 -10.40 20.65 -9.78
CA LYS A 5 -9.43 20.09 -10.72
C LYS A 5 -8.49 19.13 -9.98
N VAL A 6 -8.98 17.93 -9.68
CA VAL A 6 -8.10 16.77 -9.49
C VAL A 6 -7.43 16.52 -10.84
N SER A 7 -6.09 16.64 -10.90
CA SER A 7 -5.35 16.30 -12.11
C SER A 7 -5.68 14.87 -12.51
N PHE A 8 -5.95 14.62 -13.79
CA PHE A 8 -6.22 13.27 -14.34
C PHE A 8 -5.05 12.29 -14.15
N GLU A 9 -3.93 12.76 -13.59
CA GLU A 9 -2.80 11.94 -13.14
C GLU A 9 -3.18 11.09 -11.91
N ASN A 10 -4.08 10.13 -12.09
CA ASN A 10 -4.37 9.03 -11.15
C ASN A 10 -3.20 8.03 -11.03
N ASN A 11 -1.98 8.53 -11.18
CA ASN A 11 -0.78 7.75 -11.32
C ASN A 11 -0.46 6.99 -10.03
N GLN A 12 -0.84 7.50 -8.85
CA GLN A 12 -0.58 6.82 -7.59
C GLN A 12 -1.47 5.59 -7.39
N ALA A 13 -2.80 5.71 -7.60
CA ALA A 13 -3.69 4.57 -7.43
C ALA A 13 -3.42 3.50 -8.50
N GLU A 14 -3.19 3.93 -9.75
CA GLU A 14 -2.83 3.01 -10.84
C GLU A 14 -1.50 2.30 -10.55
N ARG A 15 -0.46 3.00 -10.09
CA ARG A 15 0.82 2.38 -9.70
C ARG A 15 0.64 1.37 -8.56
N GLY A 16 -0.23 1.66 -7.60
CA GLY A 16 -0.58 0.75 -6.51
C GLY A 16 -1.21 -0.54 -7.03
N ILE A 17 -2.19 -0.43 -7.92
CA ILE A 17 -2.89 -1.58 -8.51
C ILE A 17 -1.99 -2.37 -9.46
N ARG A 18 -1.18 -1.68 -10.27
CA ARG A 18 -0.33 -2.32 -11.28
C ARG A 18 0.67 -3.30 -10.67
N ILE A 19 1.25 -2.96 -9.51
CA ILE A 19 2.16 -3.86 -8.82
C ILE A 19 1.44 -5.16 -8.41
N ILE A 20 0.20 -5.05 -7.94
CA ILE A 20 -0.62 -6.20 -7.52
C ILE A 20 -0.88 -7.10 -8.73
N ILE A 21 -1.35 -6.54 -9.84
CA ILE A 21 -1.65 -7.29 -11.06
C ILE A 21 -0.40 -7.97 -11.65
N ILE A 22 0.76 -7.32 -11.59
CA ILE A 22 2.03 -7.92 -12.04
C ILE A 22 2.41 -9.10 -11.13
N GLN A 23 2.32 -8.94 -9.82
CA GLN A 23 2.66 -9.99 -8.87
C GLN A 23 1.71 -11.19 -8.97
N GLN A 24 0.40 -10.98 -9.17
CA GLN A 24 -0.55 -12.08 -9.44
C GLN A 24 -0.22 -12.89 -10.71
N LYS A 25 0.35 -12.23 -11.73
CA LYS A 25 0.72 -12.91 -12.98
C LYS A 25 1.95 -13.79 -12.81
N ILE A 26 2.95 -13.28 -12.09
CA ILE A 26 4.26 -13.93 -11.89
C ILE A 26 4.17 -15.01 -10.81
N GLU A 27 3.49 -14.71 -9.70
CA GLU A 27 3.47 -15.55 -8.50
C GLU A 27 2.15 -16.32 -8.42
N GLY A 28 2.25 -17.66 -8.42
CA GLY A 28 1.07 -18.53 -8.41
C GLY A 28 0.25 -18.46 -7.12
N ASP A 29 0.91 -18.17 -5.99
CA ASP A 29 0.26 -18.10 -4.68
C ASP A 29 -0.63 -16.85 -4.53
N LEU A 30 -0.21 -15.74 -5.14
CA LEU A 30 -0.99 -14.51 -5.24
C LEU A 30 -2.18 -14.61 -6.21
N ARG A 31 -2.43 -15.76 -6.86
CA ARG A 31 -3.67 -15.97 -7.63
C ARG A 31 -4.87 -16.30 -6.74
N LYS A 32 -4.61 -16.66 -5.48
CA LYS A 32 -5.65 -16.86 -4.48
C LYS A 32 -6.05 -15.50 -3.90
N PRO A 33 -7.35 -15.26 -3.64
CA PRO A 33 -7.81 -13.98 -3.08
C PRO A 33 -7.15 -13.66 -1.73
N ASP A 34 -6.89 -14.69 -0.91
CA ASP A 34 -6.21 -14.57 0.39
C ASP A 34 -4.81 -13.93 0.29
N GLY A 35 -3.96 -14.42 -0.64
CA GLY A 35 -2.63 -13.86 -0.85
C GLY A 35 -2.67 -12.41 -1.35
N VAL A 36 -3.66 -12.07 -2.19
CA VAL A 36 -3.86 -10.69 -2.67
C VAL A 36 -4.27 -9.77 -1.52
N ASP A 37 -5.17 -10.21 -0.65
CA ASP A 37 -5.63 -9.43 0.51
C ASP A 37 -4.48 -9.12 1.47
N VAL A 38 -3.69 -10.13 1.85
CA VAL A 38 -2.52 -9.96 2.71
C VAL A 38 -1.51 -9.00 2.08
N PHE A 39 -1.23 -9.16 0.79
CA PHE A 39 -0.31 -8.27 0.07
C PHE A 39 -0.82 -6.82 0.03
N CYS A 40 -2.10 -6.62 -0.26
CA CYS A 40 -2.72 -5.29 -0.28
C CYS A 40 -2.70 -4.62 1.10
N ARG A 41 -2.95 -5.39 2.16
CA ARG A 41 -2.92 -4.92 3.55
C ARG A 41 -1.54 -4.35 3.92
N ILE A 42 -0.48 -5.12 3.67
CA ILE A 42 0.90 -4.73 3.99
C ILE A 42 1.31 -3.50 3.16
N ARG A 43 1.07 -3.52 1.84
CA ARG A 43 1.41 -2.39 0.96
C ARG A 43 0.62 -1.13 1.28
N GLY A 44 -0.66 -1.27 1.64
CA GLY A 44 -1.51 -0.16 2.08
C GLY A 44 -0.96 0.50 3.34
N TYR A 45 -0.57 -0.30 4.34
CA TYR A 45 0.04 0.19 5.57
C TYR A 45 1.36 0.94 5.31
N ILE A 46 2.27 0.36 4.52
CA ILE A 46 3.52 1.02 4.12
C ILE A 46 3.25 2.33 3.37
N SER A 47 2.28 2.34 2.44
CA SER A 47 1.94 3.55 1.70
C SER A 47 1.45 4.67 2.63
N THR A 48 0.74 4.33 3.71
CA THR A 48 0.30 5.29 4.74
C THR A 48 1.49 5.85 5.52
N LEU A 49 2.44 5.01 5.93
CA LEU A 49 3.64 5.45 6.65
C LEU A 49 4.49 6.43 5.80
N ILE A 50 4.73 6.07 4.53
CA ILE A 50 5.47 6.91 3.57
C ILE A 50 4.78 8.27 3.40
N LYS A 51 3.46 8.29 3.25
CA LYS A 51 2.69 9.53 3.06
C LYS A 51 2.79 10.46 4.27
N ASN A 52 2.90 9.89 5.47
CA ASN A 52 3.04 10.63 6.73
C ASN A 52 4.50 10.88 7.12
N LYS A 53 5.48 10.59 6.24
CA LYS A 53 6.92 10.81 6.47
C LYS A 53 7.46 10.08 7.71
N MET A 54 6.90 8.92 8.02
CA MET A 54 7.31 8.09 9.16
C MET A 54 8.47 7.17 8.77
N PRO A 55 9.34 6.75 9.71
CA PRO A 55 10.41 5.81 9.41
C PRO A 55 9.83 4.43 9.07
N ASP A 56 9.86 4.05 7.79
CA ASP A 56 9.13 2.87 7.27
C ASP A 56 9.50 1.56 7.99
N ILE A 57 10.78 1.27 8.21
CA ILE A 57 11.21 0.00 8.84
C ILE A 57 10.90 -0.02 10.34
N SER A 58 11.23 1.03 11.08
CA SER A 58 10.96 1.10 12.52
C SER A 58 9.46 1.08 12.82
N SER A 59 8.66 1.69 11.95
CA SER A 59 7.21 1.70 12.06
C SER A 59 6.60 0.34 11.73
N LEU A 60 7.18 -0.39 10.77
CA LEU A 60 6.79 -1.77 10.48
C LEU A 60 7.11 -2.70 11.66
N HIS A 61 8.31 -2.57 12.23
CA HIS A 61 8.73 -3.35 13.40
C HIS A 61 7.77 -3.12 14.57
N SER A 62 7.46 -1.87 14.87
CA SER A 62 6.53 -1.53 15.95
C SER A 62 5.11 -2.09 15.72
N ALA A 63 4.66 -2.13 14.46
CA ALA A 63 3.37 -2.74 14.11
C ALA A 63 3.33 -4.27 14.29
N ILE A 64 4.47 -4.95 14.12
CA ILE A 64 4.60 -6.39 14.38
C ILE A 64 4.61 -6.65 15.89
N GLU A 65 5.17 -5.74 16.68
CA GLU A 65 5.17 -5.79 18.16
C GLU A 65 3.83 -5.34 18.79
N ASP A 66 2.74 -5.28 18.01
CA ASP A 66 1.41 -4.79 18.44
C ASP A 66 1.40 -3.34 18.98
N VAL A 67 2.40 -2.54 18.64
CA VAL A 67 2.47 -1.10 18.94
C VAL A 67 2.54 -0.31 17.62
N PRO A 68 1.51 -0.39 16.75
CA PRO A 68 1.55 0.28 15.45
C PRO A 68 1.58 1.79 15.64
N PRO A 69 2.55 2.50 15.04
CA PRO A 69 2.56 3.95 15.09
C PRO A 69 1.44 4.47 14.20
N LEU A 70 0.56 5.26 14.79
CA LEU A 70 -0.55 5.90 14.09
C LEU A 70 -0.05 7.23 13.49
N PRO A 71 -0.45 7.55 12.26
CA PRO A 71 -0.15 8.83 11.63
C PRO A 71 -0.85 10.02 12.30
#